data_AF-A0A3C7W3K7-F1
#
_entry.id   AF-A0A3C7W3K7-F1
#
_cell.length_a   1.000
_cell.length_b   1.000
_cell.length_c   1.000
_cell.angle_alpha   90.00
_cell.angle_beta   90.00
_cell.angle_gamma   90.00
#
_symmetry.space_group_name_H-M   'P 1'
#
loop_
_entity.id
_entity.type
_entity.pdbx_description
1 polymer ?
#
loop_
_entity_poly.entity_id
_entity_poly.type
_entity_poly.pdbx_seq_one_letter_code
_entity_poly.pdbx_strand_id
1 'polypeptide(L)'
;LFGGLSNYTGLEPKDLVGTLRRKMLKVFPSLEDAAIDYAWSGRIGIGLNRMPQLGHIDEQVSYIQAYSGHGVAPTHVMARITAAMLDGDPGDFDIFARIPHWPFPGGRLLRRPGLALGMAYFKLRDAL
;
A
#
# COMPACT_ATOMS: atom_id res chain seq x y z
N LEU A 1 -4.77 5.59 17.88
CA LEU A 1 -5.07 5.43 16.43
C LEU A 1 -5.45 3.97 16.17
N PHE A 2 -6.58 3.70 15.53
CA PHE A 2 -6.98 2.35 15.14
C PHE A 2 -7.22 2.30 13.63
N GLY A 3 -6.80 1.22 12.97
CA GLY A 3 -6.83 1.10 11.52
C GLY A 3 -6.75 -0.36 11.06
N GLY A 4 -6.30 -0.59 9.83
CA GLY A 4 -6.16 -1.95 9.28
C GLY A 4 -7.35 -2.41 8.42
N LEU A 5 -8.15 -1.48 7.90
CA LEU A 5 -9.02 -1.75 6.77
C LEU A 5 -8.25 -1.55 5.47
N SER A 6 -7.94 -2.67 4.81
CA SER A 6 -7.44 -2.68 3.44
C SER A 6 -8.43 -3.45 2.59
N ASN A 7 -8.87 -2.86 1.48
CA ASN A 7 -9.59 -3.59 0.44
C ASN A 7 -8.81 -3.50 -0.87
N TYR A 8 -8.84 -4.58 -1.63
CA TYR A 8 -8.20 -4.65 -2.95
C TYR A 8 -9.20 -4.40 -4.09
N THR A 9 -10.45 -4.06 -3.76
CA THR A 9 -11.49 -3.68 -4.75
C THR A 9 -11.31 -2.25 -5.25
N GLY A 10 -10.66 -1.39 -4.45
CA GLY A 10 -10.46 0.04 -4.72
C GLY A 10 -11.72 0.88 -4.48
N LEU A 11 -12.74 0.29 -3.88
CA LEU A 11 -14.00 0.94 -3.49
C LEU A 11 -13.87 1.50 -2.08
N GLU A 12 -14.48 2.65 -1.83
CA GLU A 12 -14.57 3.16 -0.47
C GLU A 12 -15.64 2.40 0.34
N PRO A 13 -15.38 2.12 1.63
CA PRO A 13 -16.39 1.52 2.49
C PRO A 13 -17.56 2.48 2.67
N LYS A 14 -18.79 1.98 2.48
CA LYS A 14 -20.03 2.76 2.71
C LYS A 14 -20.14 3.32 4.13
N ASP A 15 -19.63 2.57 5.10
CA ASP A 15 -19.59 2.93 6.52
C ASP A 15 -18.18 2.64 7.07
N LEU A 16 -17.27 3.60 6.92
CA LEU A 16 -15.90 3.51 7.42
C LEU A 16 -15.87 3.39 8.95
N VAL A 17 -16.55 4.32 9.64
CA VAL A 17 -16.50 4.48 11.09
C VAL A 17 -17.10 3.27 11.79
N GLY A 18 -18.30 2.84 11.41
CA GLY A 18 -18.93 1.68 12.03
C GLY A 18 -18.18 0.39 11.75
N THR A 19 -17.59 0.23 10.56
CA THR A 19 -16.73 -0.93 10.26
C THR A 19 -15.47 -0.96 11.12
N LEU A 20 -14.77 0.17 11.27
CA LEU A 20 -13.59 0.25 12.15
C LEU A 20 -13.97 0.07 13.61
N ARG A 21 -15.06 0.70 14.09
CA ARG A 21 -15.52 0.57 15.48
C ARG A 21 -15.82 -0.90 15.82
N ARG A 22 -16.57 -1.61 14.97
CA ARG A 22 -16.83 -3.06 15.17
C ARG A 22 -15.56 -3.89 15.25
N LYS A 23 -14.50 -3.55 14.50
CA LYS A 23 -13.21 -4.24 14.60
C LYS A 23 -12.42 -3.82 15.84
N MET A 24 -12.44 -2.53 16.18
CA MET A 24 -11.78 -1.97 17.35
C MET A 24 -12.29 -2.62 18.63
N LEU A 25 -13.62 -2.71 18.79
CA LEU A 25 -14.23 -3.26 20.01
C LEU A 25 -13.99 -4.76 20.20
N LYS A 26 -13.64 -5.50 19.13
CA LYS A 26 -13.18 -6.89 19.26
C LYS A 26 -11.82 -7.00 19.95
N VAL A 27 -11.00 -5.96 19.86
CA VAL A 27 -9.64 -5.92 20.44
C VAL A 27 -9.63 -5.10 21.74
N PHE A 28 -10.39 -4.01 21.77
CA PHE A 28 -10.44 -3.02 22.85
C PHE A 28 -11.90 -2.77 23.26
N PRO A 29 -12.54 -3.71 23.97
CA PRO A 29 -13.94 -3.58 24.35
C PRO A 29 -14.20 -2.40 25.30
N SER A 30 -13.21 -2.01 26.11
CA SER A 30 -13.30 -0.85 27.02
C SER A 30 -13.46 0.50 26.32
N LEU A 31 -13.35 0.55 24.99
CA LEU A 31 -13.54 1.77 24.19
C LEU A 31 -14.96 1.87 23.60
N GLU A 32 -15.93 1.11 24.14
CA GLU A 32 -17.32 1.08 23.64
C GLU A 32 -17.97 2.46 23.56
N ASP A 33 -17.73 3.32 24.54
CA ASP A 33 -18.29 4.67 24.61
C ASP A 33 -17.34 5.77 24.13
N ALA A 34 -16.15 5.38 23.64
CA ALA A 34 -15.17 6.35 23.17
C ALA A 34 -15.70 7.12 21.95
N ALA A 35 -15.60 8.45 22.01
CA ALA A 35 -15.87 9.32 20.87
C ALA A 35 -14.84 9.09 19.75
N ILE A 36 -15.28 9.28 18.50
CA ILE A 36 -14.41 9.23 17.33
C ILE A 36 -14.44 10.62 16.70
N ASP A 37 -13.41 11.42 16.97
CA ASP A 37 -13.32 12.80 16.48
C ASP A 37 -12.97 12.85 14.99
N TYR A 38 -12.21 11.86 14.50
CA TYR A 38 -11.70 11.83 13.13
C TYR A 38 -11.72 10.42 12.55
N ALA A 39 -12.09 10.34 11.26
CA ALA A 39 -11.98 9.12 10.46
C ALA A 39 -11.67 9.49 9.01
N TRP A 40 -10.78 8.72 8.39
CA TRP A 40 -10.41 8.90 6.99
C TRP A 40 -10.08 7.58 6.33
N SER A 41 -10.23 7.55 5.00
CA SER A 41 -9.76 6.49 4.13
C SER A 41 -8.74 7.08 3.15
N GLY A 42 -7.97 6.21 2.50
CA GLY A 42 -6.99 6.63 1.53
C GLY A 42 -6.65 5.52 0.56
N ARG A 43 -6.16 5.91 -0.62
CA ARG A 43 -5.63 4.98 -1.61
C ARG A 43 -4.14 4.84 -1.43
N ILE A 44 -3.65 3.61 -1.49
CA ILE A 44 -2.22 3.30 -1.45
C ILE A 44 -1.80 2.64 -2.76
N GLY A 45 -0.63 3.02 -3.26
CA GLY A 45 0.05 2.29 -4.33
C GLY A 45 0.66 1.01 -3.76
N ILE A 46 0.28 -0.14 -4.33
CA ILE A 46 0.83 -1.45 -3.93
C ILE A 46 1.51 -2.05 -5.16
N GLY A 47 2.82 -2.28 -5.05
CA GLY A 47 3.62 -3.03 -6.02
C GLY A 47 3.53 -4.52 -5.73
N LEU A 48 3.76 -5.36 -6.75
CA LEU A 48 3.67 -6.82 -6.62
C LEU A 48 4.70 -7.39 -5.62
N ASN A 49 5.94 -6.89 -5.67
CA ASN A 49 7.03 -7.25 -4.76
C ASN A 49 6.94 -6.55 -3.39
N ARG A 50 5.93 -5.68 -3.19
CA ARG A 50 5.68 -4.88 -1.98
C ARG A 50 6.82 -3.95 -1.53
N MET A 51 7.83 -3.75 -2.38
CA MET A 51 8.90 -2.77 -2.15
C MET A 51 8.54 -1.42 -2.78
N PRO A 52 9.08 -0.29 -2.26
CA PRO A 52 9.05 0.97 -2.98
C PRO A 52 9.65 0.80 -4.38
N GLN A 53 9.00 1.35 -5.39
CA GLN A 53 9.44 1.26 -6.77
C GLN A 53 10.16 2.54 -7.15
N LEU A 54 11.43 2.42 -7.49
CA LEU A 54 12.24 3.49 -8.07
C LEU A 54 12.46 3.16 -9.56
N GLY A 55 12.64 4.20 -10.37
CA GLY A 55 12.99 4.04 -11.77
C GLY A 55 12.89 5.33 -12.56
N HIS A 56 13.17 5.22 -13.85
CA HIS A 56 13.10 6.30 -14.83
C HIS A 56 11.99 6.03 -15.84
N ILE A 57 11.26 7.08 -16.22
CA ILE A 57 10.34 7.08 -17.36
C ILE A 57 11.11 7.47 -18.62
N ASP A 58 11.98 8.47 -18.51
CA ASP A 58 12.91 8.94 -19.54
C ASP A 58 14.18 9.54 -18.87
N GLU A 59 15.04 10.20 -19.64
CA GLU A 59 16.30 10.79 -19.14
C GLU A 59 16.10 11.92 -18.10
N GLN A 60 14.95 12.57 -18.08
CA GLN A 60 14.66 13.72 -17.21
C GLN A 60 13.56 13.44 -16.19
N VAL A 61 12.85 12.31 -16.31
CA VAL A 61 11.72 11.95 -15.46
C VAL A 61 12.03 10.68 -14.69
N SER A 62 12.23 10.83 -13.39
CA SER A 62 12.34 9.73 -12.42
C SER A 62 11.08 9.60 -11.58
N TYR A 63 10.83 8.40 -11.04
CA TYR A 63 9.71 8.16 -10.14
C TYR A 63 10.14 7.40 -8.88
N ILE A 64 9.37 7.63 -7.81
CA ILE A 64 9.38 6.82 -6.59
C ILE A 64 7.93 6.59 -6.18
N GLN A 65 7.49 5.34 -6.09
CA GLN A 65 6.09 5.03 -5.86
C GLN A 65 5.87 3.72 -5.08
N ALA A 66 4.60 3.34 -4.93
CA ALA A 66 4.17 1.99 -4.55
C ALA A 66 4.74 1.46 -3.21
N TYR A 67 4.79 2.32 -2.19
CA TYR A 67 5.21 2.01 -0.82
C TYR A 67 4.38 0.93 -0.10
N SER A 68 3.34 0.39 -0.71
CA SER A 68 2.69 -0.86 -0.31
C SER A 68 2.16 -0.89 1.13
N GLY A 69 1.76 0.28 1.64
CA GLY A 69 1.24 0.47 2.99
C GLY A 69 2.32 0.69 4.07
N HIS A 70 3.60 0.74 3.70
CA HIS A 70 4.72 0.89 4.64
C HIS A 70 5.33 2.28 4.64
N GLY A 71 4.82 3.24 3.84
CA GLY A 71 5.51 4.49 3.48
C GLY A 71 6.16 5.27 4.64
N VAL A 72 5.58 5.28 5.84
CA VAL A 72 6.17 5.98 6.99
C VAL A 72 7.61 5.53 7.28
N ALA A 73 7.90 4.22 7.22
CA ALA A 73 9.23 3.71 7.56
C ALA A 73 10.29 3.97 6.45
N PRO A 74 10.12 3.50 5.20
CA PRO A 74 11.16 3.57 4.19
C PRO A 74 11.27 4.92 3.50
N THR A 75 10.26 5.81 3.56
CA THR A 75 10.28 7.06 2.79
C THR A 75 11.49 7.94 3.09
N HIS A 76 11.97 7.98 4.33
CA HIS A 76 13.17 8.74 4.70
C HIS A 76 14.43 8.25 3.96
N VAL A 77 14.59 6.93 3.85
CA VAL A 77 15.73 6.33 3.13
C VAL A 77 15.58 6.55 1.63
N MET A 78 14.38 6.35 1.09
CA MET A 78 14.12 6.59 -0.35
C MET A 78 14.33 8.06 -0.73
N ALA A 79 13.96 8.99 0.15
CA ALA A 79 14.18 10.42 -0.05
C ALA A 79 15.67 10.75 -0.08
N ARG A 80 16.48 10.19 0.83
CA ARG A 80 17.93 10.38 0.83
C ARG A 80 18.59 9.82 -0.43
N ILE A 81 18.22 8.61 -0.83
CA ILE A 81 18.73 7.97 -2.07
C ILE A 81 18.41 8.83 -3.29
N THR A 82 17.20 9.38 -3.34
CA THR A 82 16.78 10.24 -4.46
C THR A 82 17.48 11.58 -4.44
N ALA A 83 17.68 12.18 -3.26
CA ALA A 83 18.43 13.42 -3.13
C ALA A 83 19.88 13.25 -3.61
N ALA A 84 20.54 12.14 -3.26
CA ALA A 84 21.88 11.82 -3.75
C ALA A 84 21.92 11.68 -5.29
N MET A 85 20.93 10.99 -5.88
CA MET A 85 20.79 10.89 -7.33
C MET A 85 20.68 12.27 -7.99
N LEU A 86 19.91 13.19 -7.41
CA LEU A 86 19.76 14.56 -7.92
C LEU A 86 21.03 15.40 -7.76
N ASP A 87 21.89 15.07 -6.79
CA ASP A 87 23.19 15.72 -6.56
C ASP A 87 24.33 15.10 -7.40
N GLY A 88 24.01 14.16 -8.30
CA GLY A 88 24.97 13.52 -9.20
C GLY A 88 25.57 12.22 -8.67
N ASP A 89 25.05 11.65 -7.58
CA ASP A 89 25.41 10.33 -7.07
C ASP A 89 24.22 9.34 -7.16
N PRO A 90 23.98 8.76 -8.35
CA PRO A 90 22.82 7.90 -8.58
C PRO A 90 23.00 6.46 -8.08
N GLY A 91 24.14 6.10 -7.48
CA GLY A 91 24.53 4.71 -7.24
C GLY A 91 23.46 3.86 -6.54
N ASP A 92 22.97 4.32 -5.38
CA ASP A 92 21.90 3.63 -4.67
C ASP A 92 20.57 3.64 -5.44
N PHE A 93 20.24 4.75 -6.10
CA PHE A 93 19.01 4.88 -6.87
C PHE A 93 18.96 3.86 -8.00
N ASP A 94 20.05 3.74 -8.77
CA ASP A 94 20.18 2.80 -9.88
C ASP A 94 20.10 1.34 -9.43
N ILE A 95 20.58 1.02 -8.23
CA ILE A 95 20.43 -0.31 -7.64
C ILE A 95 18.95 -0.62 -7.40
N PHE A 96 18.20 0.29 -6.78
CA PHE A 96 16.77 0.11 -6.56
C PHE A 96 15.97 0.12 -7.88
N ALA A 97 16.38 0.93 -8.86
CA ALA A 97 15.75 1.02 -10.18
C ALA A 97 15.85 -0.27 -11.00
N ARG A 98 16.86 -1.12 -10.72
CA ARG A 98 17.01 -2.44 -11.36
C ARG A 98 16.04 -3.50 -10.83
N ILE A 99 15.32 -3.24 -9.75
CA ILE A 99 14.33 -4.18 -9.22
C ILE A 99 13.18 -4.30 -10.25
N PRO A 100 12.89 -5.50 -10.76
CA PRO A 100 11.88 -5.66 -11.80
C PRO A 100 10.46 -5.38 -11.27
N HIS A 101 9.77 -4.45 -11.92
CA HIS A 101 8.39 -4.09 -11.60
C HIS A 101 7.43 -4.70 -12.62
N TRP A 102 6.85 -5.85 -12.26
CA TRP A 102 5.96 -6.57 -13.17
C TRP A 102 4.55 -5.96 -13.17
N PRO A 103 3.92 -5.78 -14.35
CA PRO A 103 2.51 -5.44 -14.40
C PRO A 103 1.66 -6.59 -13.83
N PHE A 104 0.44 -6.28 -13.41
CA PHE A 104 -0.48 -7.33 -12.97
C PHE A 104 -0.75 -8.32 -14.11
N PRO A 105 -0.63 -9.65 -13.90
CA PRO A 105 -0.81 -10.64 -14.95
C PRO A 105 -2.23 -10.56 -15.53
N GLY A 106 -2.34 -10.45 -16.86
CA GLY A 106 -3.62 -10.27 -17.53
C GLY A 106 -4.17 -8.83 -17.52
N GLY A 107 -3.33 -7.87 -17.13
CA GLY A 107 -3.59 -6.44 -17.28
C GLY A 107 -4.80 -5.94 -16.49
N ARG A 108 -5.43 -4.87 -17.00
CA ARG A 108 -6.52 -4.16 -16.30
C ARG A 108 -7.76 -5.03 -16.10
N LEU A 109 -8.08 -5.91 -17.05
CA LEU A 109 -9.27 -6.75 -17.03
C LEU A 109 -9.17 -7.85 -15.96
N LEU A 110 -8.02 -8.50 -15.85
CA LEU A 110 -7.83 -9.59 -14.89
C LEU A 110 -7.39 -9.13 -13.50
N ARG A 111 -6.99 -7.87 -13.32
CA ARG A 111 -6.56 -7.33 -12.02
C ARG A 111 -7.57 -7.49 -10.91
N ARG A 112 -8.80 -7.03 -11.12
CA ARG A 112 -9.87 -7.09 -10.12
C ARG A 112 -10.30 -8.53 -9.79
N PRO A 113 -10.65 -9.38 -10.78
CA PRO A 113 -11.06 -10.75 -10.49
C PRO A 113 -9.90 -11.56 -9.90
N GLY A 114 -8.66 -11.38 -10.38
CA GLY A 114 -7.49 -12.06 -9.84
C GLY A 114 -7.23 -11.73 -8.36
N LEU A 115 -7.30 -10.44 -7.99
CA LEU A 115 -7.20 -10.02 -6.58
C LEU A 115 -8.35 -10.58 -5.73
N ALA A 116 -9.58 -10.59 -6.26
CA ALA A 116 -10.74 -11.13 -5.56
C ALA A 116 -10.58 -12.65 -5.28
N LEU A 117 -10.14 -13.41 -6.28
CA LEU A 117 -9.85 -14.84 -6.14
C LEU A 117 -8.73 -15.09 -5.13
N GLY A 118 -7.63 -14.34 -5.20
CA GLY A 118 -6.54 -14.44 -4.24
C GLY A 118 -7.01 -14.17 -2.81
N MET A 119 -7.80 -13.11 -2.59
CA MET A 119 -8.37 -12.83 -1.28
C MET A 119 -9.32 -13.93 -0.80
N ALA A 120 -10.17 -14.46 -1.68
CA ALA A 120 -11.09 -15.55 -1.32
C ALA A 120 -10.31 -16.81 -0.92
N TYR A 121 -9.26 -17.15 -1.66
CA TYR A 121 -8.37 -18.26 -1.35
C TYR A 121 -7.71 -18.11 0.03
N PHE A 122 -7.11 -16.95 0.32
CA PHE A 122 -6.48 -16.73 1.63
C PHE A 122 -7.48 -16.69 2.77
N LYS A 123 -8.68 -16.13 2.56
CA LYS A 123 -9.75 -16.18 3.59
C LYS A 123 -10.21 -17.60 3.88
N LEU A 124 -10.32 -18.45 2.85
CA LEU A 124 -10.67 -19.85 3.03
C LEU A 124 -9.56 -20.57 3.81
N ARG A 125 -8.29 -20.29 3.47
CA ARG A 125 -7.13 -20.86 4.15
C ARG A 125 -7.04 -20.42 5.62
N ASP A 126 -7.38 -19.17 5.94
CA ASP A 126 -7.39 -18.68 7.33
C ASP A 126 -8.55 -19.26 8.17
N ALA A 127 -9.59 -19.79 7.53
CA ALA A 127 -10.76 -20.36 8.20
C ALA A 127 -10.63 -21.88 8.47
N LEU A 128 -9.66 -22.54 7.84
CA LEU A 128 -9.32 -23.95 8.00
C LEU A 128 -8.16 -24.12 8.99
#